data_AF-A0A942SAI1-F1
#
_entry.id   AF-A0A942SAI1-F1
#
_cell.length_a   1.000
_cell.length_b   1.000
_cell.length_c   1.000
_cell.angle_alpha   90.00
_cell.angle_beta   90.00
_cell.angle_gamma   90.00
#
_symmetry.space_group_name_H-M   'P 1'
#
loop_
_entity.id
_entity.type
_entity.pdbx_description
1 polymer ?
#
loop_
_entity_poly.entity_id
_entity_poly.type
_entity_poly.pdbx_seq_one_letter_code
_entity_poly.pdbx_strand_id
1 'polypeptide(L)'
;LLSKNLSIDDIRAVAENELQYYKLLVKTQIKYTQRISTGDTPMLAKELFSMLERKATDAFVNVMNELHDSPDPVRMRVSDPLNSEEIYYLLVTTEEVIYTSTYTKLYDRMMTRFSNRRGDSLLMAVQFDKFKKFIKMAANYNRLDDFLKSMPELRSNQLMYAFVNGLQKTNSLEDAVDVADSYGSITDVKLQSFLMDQVKMNYENSLKNQDRRGEVIYNILQTLFRSSLDSTLNLSTALGIPPVYKVDYSSIADSTGKVVQQVFFYGDEDGIISYKSFMGLFNGKPEWSVNIGPEWVTITATKGKPYVIYANRPLDYKQDLDAQAQQHLIEYLTKNKINPTFVVHRGHSYHLKYTIQQMMPSSRIVMLGSCGGYQNLAKILNVNEDAHIISTKQVGSFSVNEPILRAINDKIRNGNNIEWIPLWQQIGTSVKGDGRAAELLKDYVPPHKNLGAIFIKAFRKATGEM
;
A
#
# COMPACT_ATOMS: atom_id res chain seq x y z
N LEU A 1 -5.42 34.16 21.11
CA LEU A 1 -6.05 32.86 20.82
C LEU A 1 -7.55 33.03 21.01
N LEU A 2 -8.33 32.73 19.98
CA LEU A 2 -9.79 32.94 19.85
C LEU A 2 -10.19 34.40 19.60
N SER A 3 -10.23 34.77 18.32
CA SER A 3 -11.09 35.85 17.85
C SER A 3 -12.56 35.46 18.13
N LYS A 4 -13.04 35.76 19.35
CA LYS A 4 -14.44 35.81 19.80
C LYS A 4 -15.40 34.64 19.50
N ASN A 5 -14.93 33.46 19.10
CA ASN A 5 -15.85 32.41 18.59
C ASN A 5 -15.87 31.07 19.36
N LEU A 6 -15.07 30.86 20.40
CA LEU A 6 -15.15 29.69 21.29
C LEU A 6 -14.48 30.05 22.64
N SER A 7 -15.07 29.69 23.78
CA SER A 7 -14.48 29.87 25.12
C SER A 7 -13.73 28.61 25.59
N ILE A 8 -12.91 28.74 26.63
CA ILE A 8 -12.25 27.57 27.28
C ILE A 8 -13.31 26.62 27.87
N ASP A 9 -14.44 27.16 28.34
CA ASP A 9 -15.53 26.37 28.90
C ASP A 9 -16.29 25.59 27.82
N ASP A 10 -16.43 26.15 26.61
CA ASP A 10 -16.99 25.42 25.45
C ASP A 10 -16.11 24.22 25.06
N ILE A 11 -14.79 24.36 25.15
CA ILE A 11 -13.83 23.28 24.86
C ILE A 11 -13.91 22.20 25.94
N ARG A 12 -13.99 22.57 27.22
CA ARG A 12 -14.12 21.62 28.35
C ARG A 12 -15.44 20.84 28.29
N ALA A 13 -16.53 21.49 27.90
CA ALA A 13 -17.85 20.86 27.79
C ALA A 13 -17.94 19.78 26.71
N VAL A 14 -17.16 19.89 25.63
CA VAL A 14 -17.08 18.86 24.58
C VAL A 14 -15.91 17.89 24.78
N ALA A 15 -14.90 18.22 25.57
CA ALA A 15 -13.71 17.38 25.76
C ALA A 15 -14.04 15.99 26.34
N GLU A 16 -15.11 15.87 27.12
CA GLU A 16 -15.61 14.60 27.67
C GLU A 16 -16.50 13.83 26.67
N ASN A 17 -16.94 14.47 25.58
CA ASN A 17 -17.72 13.86 24.51
C ASN A 17 -16.87 13.73 23.24
N GLU A 18 -16.30 12.53 23.06
CA GLU A 18 -15.42 12.19 21.93
C GLU A 18 -15.97 12.62 20.57
N LEU A 19 -17.26 12.45 20.33
CA LEU A 19 -17.92 12.85 19.09
C LEU A 19 -17.92 14.37 18.91
N GLN A 20 -18.39 15.12 19.91
CA GLN A 20 -18.46 16.58 19.80
C GLN A 20 -17.07 17.21 19.73
N TYR A 21 -16.10 16.65 20.44
CA TYR A 21 -14.73 17.12 20.37
C TYR A 21 -14.11 16.89 18.99
N TYR A 22 -14.29 15.70 18.40
CA TYR A 22 -13.84 15.42 17.04
C TYR A 22 -14.45 16.38 16.01
N LYS A 23 -15.77 16.61 16.08
CA LYS A 23 -16.45 17.58 15.20
C LYS A 23 -15.91 19.00 15.34
N LEU A 24 -15.61 19.42 16.57
CA LEU A 24 -14.99 20.72 16.82
C LEU A 24 -13.58 20.81 16.23
N LEU A 25 -12.76 19.76 16.34
CA LEU A 25 -11.43 19.69 15.76
C LEU A 25 -11.49 19.81 14.23
N VAL A 26 -12.38 19.06 13.57
CA VAL A 26 -12.62 19.15 12.11
C VAL A 26 -13.02 20.57 11.71
N LYS A 27 -14.03 21.15 12.36
CA LYS A 27 -14.48 22.52 12.08
C LYS A 27 -13.37 23.55 12.26
N THR A 28 -12.51 23.36 13.26
CA THR A 28 -11.39 24.25 13.54
C THR A 28 -10.29 24.09 12.51
N GLN A 29 -9.99 22.86 12.07
CA GLN A 29 -9.02 22.57 11.02
C GLN A 29 -9.42 23.23 9.70
N ILE A 30 -10.68 23.09 9.26
CA ILE A 30 -11.18 23.74 8.05
C ILE A 30 -11.00 25.27 8.12
N LYS A 31 -11.32 25.89 9.26
CA LYS A 31 -11.09 27.32 9.49
C LYS A 31 -9.61 27.69 9.47
N TYR A 32 -8.73 26.85 10.00
CA TYR A 32 -7.29 27.08 10.00
C TYR A 32 -6.75 27.02 8.58
N THR A 33 -7.17 26.06 7.76
CA THR A 33 -6.82 25.96 6.34
C THR A 33 -7.24 27.22 5.58
N GLN A 34 -8.46 27.72 5.81
CA GLN A 34 -8.91 28.98 5.20
C GLN A 34 -8.06 30.19 5.62
N ARG A 35 -7.65 30.26 6.89
CA ARG A 35 -6.79 31.35 7.39
C ARG A 35 -5.39 31.28 6.76
N ILE A 36 -4.81 30.09 6.70
CA ILE A 36 -3.50 29.85 6.08
C ILE A 36 -3.51 30.25 4.60
N SER A 37 -4.58 29.95 3.86
CA SER A 37 -4.68 30.35 2.45
C SER A 37 -4.73 31.87 2.25
N THR A 38 -5.04 32.64 3.29
CA THR A 38 -4.98 34.12 3.31
C THR A 38 -3.70 34.69 3.90
N GLY A 39 -2.69 33.86 4.19
CA GLY A 39 -1.39 34.29 4.72
C GLY A 39 -1.28 34.37 6.24
N ASP A 40 -2.30 33.91 6.98
CA ASP A 40 -2.27 33.83 8.44
C ASP A 40 -1.46 32.60 8.91
N THR A 41 -0.94 32.66 10.15
CA THR A 41 -0.26 31.53 10.81
C THR A 41 -1.02 31.18 12.10
N PRO A 42 -2.03 30.29 12.02
CA PRO A 42 -2.79 29.89 13.20
C PRO A 42 -1.90 29.26 14.28
N MET A 43 -2.02 29.76 15.51
CA MET A 43 -1.34 29.17 16.66
C MET A 43 -1.77 27.71 16.87
N LEU A 44 -0.81 26.86 17.23
CA LEU A 44 -1.04 25.44 17.56
C LEU A 44 -1.67 24.61 16.42
N ALA A 45 -1.49 25.01 15.16
CA ALA A 45 -2.08 24.29 14.03
C ALA A 45 -1.58 22.84 13.93
N LYS A 46 -0.30 22.61 14.25
CA LYS A 46 0.29 21.27 14.24
C LYS A 46 -0.31 20.39 15.34
N GLU A 47 -0.40 20.91 16.55
CA GLU A 47 -0.94 20.21 17.71
C GLU A 47 -2.44 19.90 17.53
N LEU A 48 -3.19 20.83 16.94
CA LEU A 48 -4.59 20.62 16.58
C LEU A 48 -4.75 19.47 15.58
N PHE A 49 -3.91 19.45 14.54
CA PHE A 49 -3.94 18.38 13.55
C PHE A 49 -3.55 17.02 14.17
N SER A 50 -2.52 16.97 15.01
CA SER A 50 -2.14 15.75 15.73
C SER A 50 -3.25 15.25 16.68
N MET A 51 -4.00 16.15 17.31
CA MET A 51 -5.16 15.76 18.12
C MET A 51 -6.31 15.25 17.26
N LEU A 52 -6.57 15.90 16.10
CA LEU A 52 -7.57 15.44 15.13
C LEU A 52 -7.26 14.01 14.67
N GLU A 53 -6.01 13.74 14.30
CA GLU A 53 -5.54 12.41 13.91
C GLU A 53 -5.72 11.38 15.03
N ARG A 54 -5.33 11.71 16.27
CA ARG A 54 -5.52 10.82 17.42
C ARG A 54 -7.00 10.48 17.62
N LYS A 55 -7.88 11.48 17.58
CA LYS A 55 -9.32 11.28 17.78
C LYS A 55 -9.97 10.53 16.61
N ALA A 56 -9.54 10.78 15.38
CA ALA A 56 -9.96 9.99 14.22
C ALA A 56 -9.62 8.51 14.39
N THR A 57 -8.39 8.22 14.84
CA THR A 57 -7.89 6.87 15.08
C THR A 57 -8.64 6.20 16.24
N ASP A 58 -8.57 6.76 17.44
CA ASP A 58 -8.99 6.08 18.66
C ASP A 58 -10.51 5.99 18.79
N ALA A 59 -11.23 7.08 18.50
CA ALA A 59 -12.67 7.15 18.74
C ALA A 59 -13.51 6.58 17.60
N PHE A 60 -12.95 6.42 16.40
CA PHE A 60 -13.70 5.99 15.21
C PHE A 60 -13.05 4.82 14.49
N VAL A 61 -11.84 4.99 13.93
CA VAL A 61 -11.27 3.99 13.01
C VAL A 61 -10.91 2.69 13.73
N ASN A 62 -10.30 2.75 14.91
CA ASN A 62 -10.00 1.55 15.71
C ASN A 62 -11.28 0.83 16.12
N VAL A 63 -12.33 1.55 16.54
CA VAL A 63 -13.64 0.96 16.85
C VAL A 63 -14.23 0.20 15.65
N MET A 64 -14.17 0.78 14.44
CA MET A 64 -14.64 0.12 13.22
C MET A 64 -13.74 -1.05 12.76
N ASN A 65 -12.45 -0.98 13.05
CA ASN A 65 -11.48 -2.02 12.75
C ASN A 65 -11.59 -3.22 13.70
N GLU A 66 -11.79 -2.99 15.00
CA GLU A 66 -12.03 -4.03 16.00
C GLU A 66 -13.30 -4.83 15.67
N LEU A 67 -14.31 -4.16 15.13
CA LEU A 67 -15.57 -4.76 14.68
C LEU A 67 -15.51 -5.30 13.24
N HIS A 68 -14.32 -5.59 12.68
CA HIS A 68 -14.18 -5.96 11.26
C HIS A 68 -14.96 -7.21 10.84
N ASP A 69 -15.16 -8.16 11.76
CA ASP A 69 -15.95 -9.40 11.58
C ASP A 69 -17.45 -9.22 11.88
N SER A 70 -17.84 -8.06 12.41
CA SER A 70 -19.25 -7.75 12.70
C SER A 70 -20.00 -7.28 11.44
N PRO A 71 -21.33 -7.48 11.38
CA PRO A 71 -22.15 -6.92 10.31
C PRO A 71 -22.06 -5.39 10.22
N ASP A 72 -22.17 -4.86 9.01
CA ASP A 72 -22.01 -3.43 8.71
C ASP A 72 -22.83 -2.48 9.58
N PRO A 73 -24.11 -2.75 9.92
CA PRO A 73 -24.88 -1.87 10.80
C PRO A 73 -24.30 -1.75 12.21
N VAL A 74 -23.64 -2.80 12.70
CA VAL A 74 -22.97 -2.79 14.01
C VAL A 74 -21.60 -2.12 13.88
N ARG A 75 -20.81 -2.57 12.91
CA ARG A 75 -19.43 -2.13 12.67
C ARG A 75 -19.34 -0.63 12.40
N MET A 76 -20.18 -0.10 11.51
CA MET A 76 -20.07 1.28 11.02
C MET A 76 -20.83 2.30 11.89
N ARG A 77 -21.51 1.85 12.95
CA ARG A 77 -22.42 2.65 13.78
C ARG A 77 -21.77 3.90 14.36
N VAL A 78 -20.51 3.81 14.78
CA VAL A 78 -19.76 4.95 15.35
C VAL A 78 -19.59 6.10 14.34
N SER A 79 -19.65 5.81 13.04
CA SER A 79 -19.61 6.82 11.97
C SER A 79 -20.97 7.37 11.56
N ASP A 80 -22.08 6.82 12.07
CA ASP A 80 -23.44 7.29 11.74
C ASP A 80 -23.68 8.79 11.97
N PRO A 81 -23.22 9.41 13.08
CA PRO A 81 -23.47 10.82 13.33
C PRO A 81 -22.57 11.77 12.53
N LEU A 82 -21.61 11.27 11.73
CA LEU A 82 -20.64 12.11 11.01
C LEU A 82 -21.15 12.62 9.67
N ASN A 83 -20.85 13.86 9.31
CA ASN A 83 -21.06 14.38 7.95
C ASN A 83 -19.88 14.02 7.02
N SER A 84 -19.95 14.44 5.76
CA SER A 84 -18.94 14.10 4.76
C SER A 84 -17.58 14.75 5.04
N GLU A 85 -17.55 15.99 5.51
CA GLU A 85 -16.32 16.68 5.88
C GLU A 85 -15.62 15.98 7.05
N GLU A 86 -16.39 15.55 8.06
CA GLU A 86 -15.88 14.79 9.21
C GLU A 86 -15.36 13.42 8.79
N ILE A 87 -16.03 12.73 7.86
CA ILE A 87 -15.53 11.45 7.31
C ILE A 87 -14.30 11.68 6.44
N TYR A 88 -14.24 12.77 5.66
CA TYR A 88 -13.05 13.12 4.87
C TYR A 88 -11.80 13.17 5.76
N TYR A 89 -11.89 13.81 6.92
CA TYR A 89 -10.77 13.84 7.87
C TYR A 89 -10.44 12.49 8.49
N LEU A 90 -11.39 11.56 8.65
CA LEU A 90 -11.04 10.17 8.99
C LEU A 90 -10.17 9.58 7.90
N LEU A 91 -10.58 9.68 6.63
CA LEU A 91 -9.87 9.07 5.50
C LEU A 91 -8.44 9.58 5.31
N VAL A 92 -8.17 10.87 5.54
CA VAL A 92 -6.85 11.47 5.29
C VAL A 92 -5.92 11.47 6.50
N THR A 93 -6.44 11.23 7.70
CA THR A 93 -5.61 11.23 8.93
C THR A 93 -5.24 9.83 9.41
N THR A 94 -5.95 8.78 9.00
CA THR A 94 -5.75 7.44 9.56
C THR A 94 -5.09 6.45 8.60
N GLU A 95 -4.27 6.91 7.65
CA GLU A 95 -3.61 6.05 6.65
C GLU A 95 -2.90 4.84 7.26
N GLU A 96 -2.17 5.04 8.35
CA GLU A 96 -1.35 3.98 8.96
C GLU A 96 -2.17 2.87 9.64
N VAL A 97 -3.46 3.10 9.93
CA VAL A 97 -4.30 2.19 10.73
C VAL A 97 -5.58 1.75 10.04
N ILE A 98 -6.07 2.48 9.03
CA ILE A 98 -7.38 2.21 8.43
C ILE A 98 -7.35 0.95 7.56
N TYR A 99 -8.24 0.00 7.84
CA TYR A 99 -8.35 -1.20 7.04
C TYR A 99 -9.01 -0.89 5.70
N THR A 100 -8.66 -1.63 4.65
CA THR A 100 -9.28 -1.51 3.31
C THR A 100 -10.79 -1.50 3.39
N SER A 101 -11.40 -2.43 4.14
CA SER A 101 -12.86 -2.52 4.27
C SER A 101 -13.46 -1.38 5.10
N THR A 102 -12.71 -0.76 6.01
CA THR A 102 -13.15 0.45 6.74
C THR A 102 -13.10 1.65 5.81
N TYR A 103 -11.99 1.82 5.07
CA TYR A 103 -11.82 2.92 4.11
C TYR A 103 -12.93 2.92 3.05
N THR A 104 -13.17 1.78 2.39
CA THR A 104 -14.15 1.73 1.29
C THR A 104 -15.56 2.07 1.78
N LYS A 105 -15.97 1.58 2.96
CA LYS A 105 -17.28 1.89 3.55
C LYS A 105 -17.40 3.35 3.99
N LEU A 106 -16.35 3.93 4.56
CA LEU A 106 -16.32 5.34 4.90
C LEU A 106 -16.35 6.23 3.66
N TYR A 107 -15.59 5.89 2.62
CA TYR A 107 -15.63 6.60 1.33
C TYR A 107 -17.05 6.58 0.74
N ASP A 108 -17.70 5.42 0.68
CA ASP A 108 -19.05 5.32 0.12
C ASP A 108 -20.06 6.15 0.95
N ARG A 109 -19.94 6.16 2.28
CA ARG A 109 -20.74 6.99 3.20
C ARG A 109 -20.48 8.48 3.01
N MET A 110 -19.21 8.89 2.90
CA MET A 110 -18.78 10.26 2.67
C MET A 110 -19.40 10.81 1.38
N MET A 111 -19.28 10.07 0.28
CA MET A 111 -19.82 10.47 -1.01
C MET A 111 -21.35 10.49 -1.01
N THR A 112 -22.00 9.51 -0.36
CA THR A 112 -23.47 9.42 -0.32
C THR A 112 -24.10 10.52 0.53
N ARG A 113 -23.46 10.93 1.62
CA ARG A 113 -23.96 11.97 2.53
C ARG A 113 -23.77 13.39 2.00
N PHE A 114 -22.87 13.58 1.03
CA PHE A 114 -22.61 14.89 0.47
C PHE A 114 -23.62 15.26 -0.61
N SER A 115 -24.12 16.49 -0.60
CA SER A 115 -25.13 16.96 -1.55
C SER A 115 -24.70 16.72 -3.00
N ASN A 116 -25.58 16.09 -3.79
CA ASN A 116 -25.36 15.72 -5.19
C ASN A 116 -24.15 14.81 -5.45
N ARG A 117 -23.52 14.24 -4.40
CA ARG A 117 -22.32 13.38 -4.48
C ARG A 117 -21.17 14.01 -5.28
N ARG A 118 -21.05 15.34 -5.22
CA ARG A 118 -20.08 16.11 -6.01
C ARG A 118 -18.74 16.25 -5.31
N GLY A 119 -17.72 15.56 -5.82
CA GLY A 119 -16.38 15.57 -5.24
C GLY A 119 -15.68 16.94 -5.27
N ASP A 120 -15.93 17.75 -6.32
CA ASP A 120 -15.40 19.12 -6.40
C ASP A 120 -15.93 20.01 -5.27
N SER A 121 -17.23 19.91 -5.01
CA SER A 121 -17.88 20.65 -3.93
C SER A 121 -17.43 20.18 -2.54
N LEU A 122 -17.17 18.88 -2.36
CA LEU A 122 -16.62 18.36 -1.11
C LEU A 122 -15.23 18.94 -0.83
N LEU A 123 -14.34 18.95 -1.83
CA LEU A 123 -13.00 19.53 -1.68
C LEU A 123 -13.06 21.03 -1.38
N MET A 124 -14.01 21.77 -1.97
CA MET A 124 -14.24 23.17 -1.61
C MET A 124 -14.70 23.32 -0.16
N ALA A 125 -15.59 22.44 0.34
CA ALA A 125 -16.08 22.48 1.71
C ALA A 125 -14.96 22.30 2.75
N VAL A 126 -13.96 21.46 2.44
CA VAL A 126 -12.77 21.25 3.29
C VAL A 126 -11.59 22.16 2.91
N GLN A 127 -11.81 23.18 2.07
CA GLN A 127 -10.79 24.16 1.65
C GLN A 127 -9.57 23.52 0.97
N PHE A 128 -9.77 22.41 0.26
CA PHE A 128 -8.72 21.57 -0.33
C PHE A 128 -7.66 21.10 0.68
N ASP A 129 -7.96 21.12 1.99
CA ASP A 129 -7.01 20.66 2.99
C ASP A 129 -6.66 19.20 2.74
N LYS A 130 -5.37 18.87 2.72
CA LYS A 130 -4.86 17.51 2.47
C LYS A 130 -5.37 16.85 1.17
N PHE A 131 -5.78 17.60 0.14
CA PHE A 131 -6.33 17.00 -1.07
C PHE A 131 -5.38 15.98 -1.73
N LYS A 132 -4.05 16.24 -1.73
CA LYS A 132 -3.05 15.29 -2.27
C LYS A 132 -3.09 13.95 -1.53
N LYS A 133 -3.19 14.00 -0.19
CA LYS A 133 -3.36 12.82 0.66
C LYS A 133 -4.65 12.09 0.34
N PHE A 134 -5.75 12.82 0.14
CA PHE A 134 -7.01 12.22 -0.27
C PHE A 134 -6.91 11.52 -1.62
N ILE A 135 -6.30 12.14 -2.63
CA ILE A 135 -6.07 11.54 -3.96
C ILE A 135 -5.22 10.27 -3.85
N LYS A 136 -4.11 10.31 -3.10
CA LYS A 136 -3.30 9.14 -2.78
C LYS A 136 -4.15 8.02 -2.18
N MET A 137 -4.90 8.32 -1.13
CA MET A 137 -5.73 7.33 -0.43
C MET A 137 -6.78 6.75 -1.38
N ALA A 138 -7.47 7.58 -2.15
CA ALA A 138 -8.43 7.13 -3.15
C ALA A 138 -7.77 6.24 -4.22
N ALA A 139 -6.55 6.54 -4.65
CA ALA A 139 -5.81 5.71 -5.60
C ALA A 139 -5.42 4.34 -5.01
N ASN A 140 -4.91 4.35 -3.77
CA ASN A 140 -4.46 3.16 -3.05
C ASN A 140 -5.60 2.18 -2.78
N TYR A 141 -6.81 2.69 -2.51
CA TYR A 141 -8.00 1.89 -2.30
C TYR A 141 -8.91 1.81 -3.53
N ASN A 142 -8.40 2.05 -4.74
CA ASN A 142 -9.13 1.90 -6.02
C ASN A 142 -10.50 2.62 -6.05
N ARG A 143 -10.51 3.86 -5.56
CA ARG A 143 -11.64 4.80 -5.54
C ARG A 143 -11.36 6.10 -6.31
N LEU A 144 -10.14 6.32 -6.79
CA LEU A 144 -9.77 7.57 -7.47
C LEU A 144 -10.61 7.84 -8.72
N ASP A 145 -10.77 6.87 -9.60
CA ASP A 145 -11.57 7.05 -10.82
C ASP A 145 -13.04 7.37 -10.53
N ASP A 146 -13.62 6.69 -9.54
CA ASP A 146 -14.98 6.96 -9.07
C ASP A 146 -15.10 8.41 -8.55
N PHE A 147 -14.13 8.84 -7.74
CA PHE A 147 -14.08 10.20 -7.22
C PHE A 147 -13.95 11.24 -8.33
N LEU A 148 -13.05 11.04 -9.29
CA LEU A 148 -12.83 11.97 -10.40
C LEU A 148 -14.06 12.08 -11.32
N LYS A 149 -14.80 10.98 -11.51
CA LYS A 149 -16.06 10.96 -12.29
C LYS A 149 -17.22 11.66 -11.57
N SER A 150 -17.10 11.90 -10.27
CA SER A 150 -18.12 12.60 -9.48
C SER A 150 -18.14 14.12 -9.69
N MET A 151 -17.23 14.68 -10.51
CA MET A 151 -17.11 16.12 -10.78
C MET A 151 -16.95 16.42 -12.28
N PRO A 152 -17.20 17.66 -12.73
CA PRO A 152 -16.99 18.04 -14.13
C PRO A 152 -15.53 17.83 -14.59
N GLU A 153 -15.33 17.46 -15.86
CA GLU A 153 -14.01 17.19 -16.45
C GLU A 153 -12.99 18.32 -16.23
N LEU A 154 -13.44 19.59 -16.36
CA LEU A 154 -12.57 20.73 -16.09
C LEU A 154 -12.06 20.75 -14.64
N ARG A 155 -12.88 20.34 -13.67
CA ARG A 155 -12.52 20.32 -12.25
C ARG A 155 -11.59 19.16 -11.92
N SER A 156 -11.86 17.97 -12.45
CA SER A 156 -10.96 16.82 -12.28
C SER A 156 -9.58 17.10 -12.91
N ASN A 157 -9.53 17.71 -14.10
CA ASN A 157 -8.27 18.12 -14.72
C ASN A 157 -7.52 19.17 -13.89
N GLN A 158 -8.21 20.17 -13.34
CA GLN A 158 -7.59 21.17 -12.44
C GLN A 158 -7.04 20.54 -11.15
N LEU A 159 -7.78 19.61 -10.57
CA LEU A 159 -7.37 18.89 -9.36
C LEU A 159 -6.12 18.05 -9.63
N MET A 160 -6.11 17.28 -10.72
CA MET A 160 -4.98 16.45 -11.09
C MET A 160 -3.78 17.26 -11.57
N TYR A 161 -4.01 18.42 -12.20
CA TYR A 161 -2.95 19.41 -12.43
C TYR A 161 -2.31 19.83 -11.11
N ALA A 162 -3.08 20.25 -10.11
CA ALA A 162 -2.53 20.64 -8.81
C ALA A 162 -1.82 19.48 -8.09
N PHE A 163 -2.26 18.24 -8.32
CA PHE A 163 -1.65 17.04 -7.76
C PHE A 163 -0.25 16.77 -8.31
N VAL A 164 -0.02 16.94 -9.62
CA VAL A 164 1.29 16.66 -10.26
C VAL A 164 2.26 17.85 -10.27
N ASN A 165 1.81 19.06 -9.93
CA ASN A 165 2.63 20.26 -9.95
C ASN A 165 3.31 20.53 -8.60
N GLY A 166 4.52 21.11 -8.65
CA GLY A 166 5.26 21.57 -7.47
C GLY A 166 5.83 20.46 -6.57
N LEU A 167 6.02 19.26 -7.12
CA LEU A 167 6.52 18.08 -6.37
C LEU A 167 7.93 18.28 -5.83
N GLN A 168 8.73 19.11 -6.48
CA GLN A 168 10.08 19.42 -6.06
C GLN A 168 10.17 20.47 -4.95
N LYS A 169 9.05 21.15 -4.66
CA LYS A 169 8.95 22.13 -3.57
C LYS A 169 8.67 21.47 -2.22
N THR A 170 8.42 20.16 -2.20
CA THR A 170 8.18 19.41 -0.96
C THR A 170 9.48 18.84 -0.40
N ASN A 171 9.57 18.82 0.93
CA ASN A 171 10.74 18.27 1.62
C ASN A 171 10.84 16.74 1.48
N SER A 172 9.71 16.03 1.42
CA SER A 172 9.67 14.58 1.19
C SER A 172 9.43 14.24 -0.28
N LEU A 173 9.70 12.98 -0.62
CA LEU A 173 9.38 12.37 -1.91
C LEU A 173 7.97 11.80 -1.98
N GLU A 174 7.23 11.85 -0.85
CA GLU A 174 5.92 11.21 -0.72
C GLU A 174 4.98 11.66 -1.85
N ASP A 175 4.84 12.97 -2.07
CA ASP A 175 4.01 13.51 -3.15
C ASP A 175 4.38 12.97 -4.55
N ALA A 176 5.68 12.81 -4.83
CA ALA A 176 6.13 12.33 -6.14
C ALA A 176 5.89 10.82 -6.31
N VAL A 177 6.09 10.05 -5.24
CA VAL A 177 5.74 8.62 -5.18
C VAL A 177 4.23 8.43 -5.34
N ASP A 178 3.44 9.24 -4.65
CA ASP A 178 1.98 9.23 -4.71
C ASP A 178 1.48 9.51 -6.14
N VAL A 179 2.13 10.44 -6.86
CA VAL A 179 1.83 10.72 -8.27
C VAL A 179 2.17 9.52 -9.16
N ALA A 180 3.35 8.92 -8.98
CA ALA A 180 3.76 7.73 -9.73
C ALA A 180 2.75 6.59 -9.55
N ASP A 181 2.32 6.37 -8.30
CA ASP A 181 1.37 5.31 -7.93
C ASP A 181 -0.04 5.57 -8.42
N SER A 182 -0.52 6.80 -8.25
CA SER A 182 -1.88 7.18 -8.63
C SER A 182 -2.09 7.13 -10.14
N TYR A 183 -1.06 7.43 -10.94
CA TYR A 183 -1.14 7.36 -12.40
C TYR A 183 -1.59 5.98 -12.90
N GLY A 184 -1.08 4.91 -12.29
CA GLY A 184 -1.47 3.53 -12.62
C GLY A 184 -2.90 3.15 -12.20
N SER A 185 -3.58 3.98 -11.41
CA SER A 185 -4.98 3.79 -11.02
C SER A 185 -5.98 4.56 -11.89
N ILE A 186 -5.51 5.43 -12.80
CA ILE A 186 -6.37 6.23 -13.66
C ILE A 186 -6.72 5.42 -14.92
N THR A 187 -8.01 5.21 -15.21
CA THR A 187 -8.43 4.53 -16.46
C THR A 187 -8.76 5.48 -17.60
N ASP A 188 -8.96 6.76 -17.32
CA ASP A 188 -9.22 7.78 -18.35
C ASP A 188 -7.94 8.13 -19.11
N VAL A 189 -7.87 7.66 -20.37
CA VAL A 189 -6.72 7.86 -21.27
C VAL A 189 -6.47 9.34 -21.58
N LYS A 190 -7.52 10.18 -21.63
CA LYS A 190 -7.35 11.62 -21.87
C LYS A 190 -6.70 12.27 -20.66
N LEU A 191 -7.14 11.92 -19.47
CA LEU A 191 -6.55 12.41 -18.23
C LEU A 191 -5.09 11.93 -18.07
N GLN A 192 -4.80 10.66 -18.36
CA GLN A 192 -3.43 10.16 -18.38
C GLN A 192 -2.54 10.96 -19.34
N SER A 193 -3.01 11.21 -20.56
CA SER A 193 -2.28 12.01 -21.55
C SER A 193 -2.05 13.45 -21.07
N PHE A 194 -3.08 14.07 -20.48
CA PHE A 194 -2.95 15.39 -19.89
C PHE A 194 -1.88 15.43 -18.78
N LEU A 195 -1.86 14.43 -17.88
CA LEU A 195 -0.88 14.38 -16.80
C LEU A 195 0.54 14.13 -17.31
N MET A 196 0.71 13.33 -18.37
CA MET A 196 1.99 13.19 -19.06
C MET A 196 2.51 14.54 -19.56
N ASP A 197 1.66 15.32 -20.22
CA ASP A 197 2.04 16.64 -20.74
C ASP A 197 2.40 17.59 -19.59
N GLN A 198 1.66 17.55 -18.48
CA GLN A 198 1.99 18.35 -17.29
C GLN A 198 3.33 17.96 -16.67
N VAL A 199 3.63 16.67 -16.56
CA VAL A 199 4.94 16.19 -16.08
C VAL A 199 6.06 16.63 -17.01
N LYS A 200 5.87 16.54 -18.34
CA LYS A 200 6.84 17.02 -19.33
C LYS A 200 7.09 18.52 -19.20
N MET A 201 6.04 19.34 -19.09
CA MET A 201 6.18 20.79 -18.91
C MET A 201 6.93 21.14 -17.61
N ASN A 202 6.67 20.42 -16.52
CA ASN A 202 7.39 20.63 -15.26
C ASN A 202 8.87 20.24 -15.36
N TYR A 203 9.20 19.17 -16.10
CA TYR A 203 10.58 18.82 -16.40
C TYR A 203 11.31 19.92 -17.18
N GLU A 204 10.71 20.42 -18.27
CA GLU A 204 11.28 21.50 -19.08
C GLU A 204 11.46 22.81 -18.28
N ASN A 205 10.49 23.13 -17.41
CA ASN A 205 10.61 24.26 -16.50
C ASN A 205 11.73 24.06 -15.46
N SER A 206 11.92 22.84 -14.96
CA SER A 206 12.98 22.53 -14.00
C SER A 206 14.36 22.71 -14.63
N LEU A 207 14.54 22.25 -15.88
CA LEU A 207 15.77 22.49 -16.66
C LEU A 207 16.04 23.99 -16.85
N LYS A 208 15.01 24.75 -17.24
CA LYS A 208 15.15 26.20 -17.48
C LYS A 208 15.54 26.96 -16.21
N ASN A 209 15.04 26.52 -15.06
CA ASN A 209 15.28 27.15 -13.76
C ASN A 209 16.48 26.56 -13.01
N GLN A 210 17.20 25.60 -13.58
CA GLN A 210 18.30 24.87 -12.93
C GLN A 210 17.87 24.21 -11.60
N ASP A 211 16.62 23.74 -11.54
CA ASP A 211 16.04 23.07 -10.38
C ASP A 211 16.37 21.58 -10.44
N ARG A 212 17.53 21.21 -9.88
CA ARG A 212 18.05 19.84 -9.96
C ARG A 212 17.10 18.80 -9.37
N ARG A 213 16.40 19.13 -8.29
CA ARG A 213 15.43 18.22 -7.66
C ARG A 213 14.23 18.03 -8.58
N GLY A 214 13.72 19.10 -9.18
CA GLY A 214 12.67 19.05 -10.19
C GLY A 214 13.06 18.23 -11.42
N GLU A 215 14.26 18.42 -11.94
CA GLU A 215 14.77 17.64 -13.07
C GLU A 215 14.71 16.13 -12.80
N VAL A 216 15.20 15.70 -11.63
CA VAL A 216 15.22 14.29 -11.27
C VAL A 216 13.79 13.75 -11.11
N ILE A 217 12.95 14.42 -10.32
CA ILE A 217 11.57 13.97 -10.06
C ILE A 217 10.78 13.84 -11.36
N TYR A 218 10.76 14.89 -12.18
CA TYR A 218 9.92 14.92 -13.37
C TYR A 218 10.47 14.05 -14.51
N ASN A 219 11.79 13.86 -14.61
CA ASN A 219 12.38 12.90 -15.55
C ASN A 219 11.99 11.45 -15.21
N ILE A 220 12.01 11.09 -13.92
CA ILE A 220 11.61 9.75 -13.48
C ILE A 220 10.12 9.54 -13.79
N LEU A 221 9.24 10.48 -13.39
CA LEU A 221 7.81 10.39 -13.66
C LEU A 221 7.51 10.27 -15.16
N GLN A 222 8.14 11.11 -15.99
CA GLN A 222 7.97 11.04 -17.44
C GLN A 222 8.36 9.67 -17.99
N THR A 223 9.48 9.12 -17.53
CA THR A 223 9.97 7.79 -17.95
C THR A 223 9.00 6.69 -17.54
N LEU A 224 8.49 6.73 -16.30
CA LEU A 224 7.50 5.78 -15.79
C LEU A 224 6.21 5.83 -16.59
N PHE A 225 5.65 7.02 -16.82
CA PHE A 225 4.41 7.15 -17.56
C PHE A 225 4.58 6.73 -19.04
N ARG A 226 5.75 6.97 -19.63
CA ARG A 226 6.02 6.51 -21.01
C ARG A 226 6.06 4.99 -21.09
N SER A 227 6.64 4.34 -20.09
CA SER A 227 6.73 2.87 -20.05
C SER A 227 5.38 2.17 -19.95
N SER A 228 4.34 2.85 -19.42
CA SER A 228 2.99 2.27 -19.40
C SER A 228 2.32 2.30 -20.77
N LEU A 229 2.78 3.16 -21.69
CA LEU A 229 2.26 3.30 -23.05
C LEU A 229 3.12 2.56 -24.08
N ASP A 230 4.42 2.41 -23.82
CA ASP A 230 5.39 1.78 -24.71
C ASP A 230 6.05 0.57 -24.01
N SER A 231 5.62 -0.63 -24.40
CA SER A 231 6.13 -1.89 -23.86
C SER A 231 7.57 -2.21 -24.28
N THR A 232 8.16 -1.46 -25.21
CA THR A 232 9.55 -1.63 -25.63
C THR A 232 10.54 -0.85 -24.75
N LEU A 233 10.04 0.13 -23.98
CA LEU A 233 10.87 0.92 -23.08
C LEU A 233 11.32 0.10 -21.87
N ASN A 234 12.62 -0.16 -21.77
CA ASN A 234 13.20 -0.79 -20.59
C ASN A 234 13.46 0.24 -19.48
N LEU A 235 12.59 0.24 -18.46
CA LEU A 235 12.71 1.12 -17.29
C LEU A 235 14.04 0.99 -16.56
N SER A 236 14.59 -0.21 -16.46
CA SER A 236 15.83 -0.46 -15.70
C SER A 236 17.01 0.25 -16.35
N THR A 237 17.13 0.11 -17.68
CA THR A 237 18.15 0.81 -18.46
C THR A 237 17.94 2.31 -18.49
N ALA A 238 16.70 2.77 -18.72
CA ALA A 238 16.39 4.20 -18.84
C ALA A 238 16.64 4.99 -17.54
N LEU A 239 16.42 4.35 -16.38
CA LEU A 239 16.58 4.97 -15.06
C LEU A 239 17.89 4.57 -14.36
N GLY A 240 18.69 3.68 -14.96
CA GLY A 240 19.93 3.19 -14.37
C GLY A 240 19.74 2.38 -13.07
N ILE A 241 18.57 1.75 -12.92
CA ILE A 241 18.21 0.94 -11.73
C ILE A 241 18.38 -0.56 -11.99
N PRO A 242 18.48 -1.38 -10.94
CA PRO A 242 18.50 -2.84 -11.07
C PRO A 242 17.26 -3.38 -11.82
N PRO A 243 17.39 -4.56 -12.47
CA PRO A 243 16.31 -5.12 -13.30
C PRO A 243 14.98 -5.22 -12.55
N VAL A 244 13.90 -4.64 -13.09
CA VAL A 244 12.55 -4.71 -12.48
C VAL A 244 11.65 -5.77 -13.11
N TYR A 245 12.03 -6.29 -14.28
CA TYR A 245 11.25 -7.27 -15.07
C TYR A 245 11.63 -8.73 -14.80
N LYS A 246 12.77 -8.96 -14.16
CA LYS A 246 13.33 -10.30 -13.96
C LYS A 246 14.06 -10.41 -12.63
N VAL A 247 13.98 -11.57 -12.01
CA VAL A 247 14.88 -12.00 -10.93
C VAL A 247 15.66 -13.22 -11.42
N ASP A 248 16.99 -13.11 -11.44
CA ASP A 248 17.86 -14.22 -11.80
C ASP A 248 17.90 -15.26 -10.69
N TYR A 249 17.86 -16.54 -11.04
CA TYR A 249 17.92 -17.63 -10.06
C TYR A 249 19.18 -17.54 -9.19
N SER A 250 20.32 -17.19 -9.80
CA SER A 250 21.59 -17.00 -9.09
C SER A 250 21.58 -15.85 -8.09
N SER A 251 20.68 -14.86 -8.25
CA SER A 251 20.56 -13.72 -7.32
C SER A 251 19.79 -14.06 -6.04
N ILE A 252 19.08 -15.19 -6.02
CA ILE A 252 18.27 -15.65 -4.87
C ILE A 252 18.76 -16.97 -4.27
N ALA A 253 19.67 -17.66 -4.95
CA ALA A 253 20.29 -18.89 -4.45
C ALA A 253 21.53 -18.58 -3.61
N ASP A 254 21.75 -19.34 -2.55
CA ASP A 254 22.97 -19.28 -1.75
C ASP A 254 24.17 -19.91 -2.48
N SER A 255 25.34 -19.90 -1.86
CA SER A 255 26.57 -20.50 -2.40
C SER A 255 26.48 -21.99 -2.73
N THR A 256 25.49 -22.70 -2.19
CA THR A 256 25.20 -24.12 -2.46
C THR A 256 24.18 -24.32 -3.59
N GLY A 257 23.68 -23.22 -4.16
CA GLY A 257 22.61 -23.23 -5.16
C GLY A 257 21.23 -23.46 -4.55
N LYS A 258 21.06 -23.25 -3.23
CA LYS A 258 19.78 -23.43 -2.52
C LYS A 258 19.05 -22.11 -2.38
N VAL A 259 17.75 -22.11 -2.68
CA VAL A 259 16.85 -20.99 -2.37
C VAL A 259 16.12 -21.28 -1.06
N VAL A 260 15.86 -20.23 -0.28
CA VAL A 260 15.09 -20.33 0.96
C VAL A 260 13.92 -19.36 0.94
N GLN A 261 12.73 -19.89 1.18
CA GLN A 261 11.50 -19.12 1.37
C GLN A 261 11.11 -19.09 2.84
N GLN A 262 10.68 -17.93 3.33
CA GLN A 262 10.04 -17.77 4.63
C GLN A 262 8.59 -17.31 4.45
N VAL A 263 7.66 -17.95 5.16
CA VAL A 263 6.24 -17.59 5.13
C VAL A 263 5.75 -17.27 6.54
N PHE A 264 5.16 -16.09 6.69
CA PHE A 264 4.57 -15.62 7.94
C PHE A 264 3.06 -15.89 7.95
N PHE A 265 2.60 -16.64 8.94
CA PHE A 265 1.19 -16.86 9.26
C PHE A 265 0.83 -16.34 10.66
N TYR A 266 -0.44 -16.05 10.88
CA TYR A 266 -0.97 -15.52 12.13
C TYR A 266 -2.07 -16.42 12.67
N GLY A 267 -2.25 -16.45 13.99
CA GLY A 267 -3.11 -17.37 14.71
C GLY A 267 -4.61 -17.03 14.71
N ASP A 268 -5.00 -15.99 13.98
CA ASP A 268 -6.40 -15.63 13.80
C ASP A 268 -7.12 -16.56 12.81
N GLU A 269 -8.44 -16.40 12.68
CA GLU A 269 -9.26 -17.28 11.84
C GLU A 269 -8.78 -17.28 10.37
N ASP A 270 -8.48 -16.10 9.81
CA ASP A 270 -7.96 -15.96 8.45
C ASP A 270 -6.61 -16.64 8.27
N GLY A 271 -5.67 -16.47 9.21
CA GLY A 271 -4.35 -17.07 9.14
C GLY A 271 -4.40 -18.60 9.24
N ILE A 272 -5.28 -19.16 10.06
CA ILE A 272 -5.53 -20.61 10.14
C ILE A 272 -6.07 -21.15 8.80
N ILE A 273 -7.06 -20.47 8.21
CA ILE A 273 -7.65 -20.86 6.91
C ILE A 273 -6.58 -20.74 5.80
N SER A 274 -5.86 -19.62 5.76
CA SER A 274 -4.79 -19.35 4.81
C SER A 274 -3.67 -20.38 4.90
N TYR A 275 -3.28 -20.81 6.10
CA TYR A 275 -2.27 -21.84 6.32
C TYR A 275 -2.74 -23.19 5.77
N LYS A 276 -3.98 -23.60 6.08
CA LYS A 276 -4.55 -24.85 5.57
C LYS A 276 -4.53 -24.88 4.03
N SER A 277 -4.93 -23.78 3.41
CA SER A 277 -4.96 -23.66 1.96
C SER A 277 -3.56 -23.66 1.34
N PHE A 278 -2.61 -22.95 1.95
CA PHE A 278 -1.19 -22.98 1.59
C PHE A 278 -0.58 -24.39 1.67
N MET A 279 -0.87 -25.16 2.71
CA MET A 279 -0.37 -26.53 2.86
C MET A 279 -0.88 -27.46 1.74
N GLY A 280 -2.05 -27.16 1.15
CA GLY A 280 -2.57 -27.87 -0.02
C GLY A 280 -1.70 -27.76 -1.27
N LEU A 281 -0.78 -26.79 -1.33
CA LEU A 281 0.21 -26.68 -2.40
C LEU A 281 1.25 -27.81 -2.36
N PHE A 282 1.47 -28.44 -1.21
CA PHE A 282 2.61 -29.33 -0.95
C PHE A 282 2.19 -30.73 -0.49
N ASN A 283 1.12 -30.84 0.30
CA ASN A 283 0.68 -32.12 0.86
C ASN A 283 0.33 -33.13 -0.24
N GLY A 284 0.91 -34.33 -0.16
CA GLY A 284 0.69 -35.41 -1.12
C GLY A 284 1.32 -35.19 -2.49
N LYS A 285 2.15 -34.15 -2.66
CA LYS A 285 2.86 -33.86 -3.91
C LYS A 285 4.25 -34.51 -3.92
N PRO A 286 4.59 -35.34 -4.92
CA PRO A 286 5.83 -36.13 -4.92
C PRO A 286 7.11 -35.30 -5.01
N GLU A 287 7.02 -34.04 -5.45
CA GLU A 287 8.12 -33.09 -5.54
C GLU A 287 8.42 -32.34 -4.23
N TRP A 288 7.65 -32.60 -3.16
CA TRP A 288 7.81 -31.97 -1.85
C TRP A 288 7.86 -33.00 -0.71
N SER A 289 8.73 -32.75 0.26
CA SER A 289 8.73 -33.40 1.57
C SER A 289 8.28 -32.39 2.61
N VAL A 290 7.34 -32.77 3.46
CA VAL A 290 6.75 -31.89 4.49
C VAL A 290 7.08 -32.46 5.87
N ASN A 291 7.80 -31.69 6.68
CA ASN A 291 8.11 -32.00 8.07
C ASN A 291 7.44 -30.97 8.98
N ILE A 292 6.44 -31.40 9.74
CA ILE A 292 5.66 -30.55 10.64
C ILE A 292 6.27 -30.61 12.03
N GLY A 293 6.86 -29.49 12.47
CA GLY A 293 7.32 -29.29 13.84
C GLY A 293 6.26 -28.67 14.75
N PRO A 294 6.60 -28.43 16.03
CA PRO A 294 5.70 -27.81 16.99
C PRO A 294 5.33 -26.37 16.60
N GLU A 295 6.31 -25.57 16.17
CA GLU A 295 6.14 -24.12 15.92
C GLU A 295 6.18 -23.74 14.44
N TRP A 296 6.85 -24.53 13.59
CA TRP A 296 6.91 -24.29 12.15
C TRP A 296 6.91 -25.59 11.37
N VAL A 297 6.58 -25.49 10.09
CA VAL A 297 6.73 -26.55 9.10
C VAL A 297 7.94 -26.26 8.22
N THR A 298 8.69 -27.30 7.90
CA THR A 298 9.78 -27.27 6.92
C THR A 298 9.35 -28.05 5.70
N ILE A 299 9.32 -27.40 4.54
CA ILE A 299 8.91 -28.00 3.27
C ILE A 299 10.12 -27.99 2.34
N THR A 300 10.57 -29.17 1.91
CA THR A 300 11.80 -29.32 1.12
C THR A 300 11.48 -29.90 -0.24
N ALA A 301 11.98 -29.28 -1.31
CA ALA A 301 11.87 -29.84 -2.65
C ALA A 301 12.66 -31.15 -2.74
N THR A 302 12.01 -32.21 -3.21
CA THR A 302 12.64 -33.53 -3.45
C THR A 302 13.04 -33.72 -4.92
N LYS A 303 12.57 -32.83 -5.80
CA LYS A 303 12.87 -32.83 -7.24
C LYS A 303 13.23 -31.44 -7.73
N GLY A 304 14.28 -31.32 -8.54
CA GLY A 304 14.75 -30.06 -9.11
C GLY A 304 15.94 -29.48 -8.31
N LYS A 305 16.08 -28.16 -8.31
CA LYS A 305 17.10 -27.45 -7.54
C LYS A 305 16.78 -27.44 -6.04
N PRO A 306 17.78 -27.35 -5.15
CA PRO A 306 17.55 -27.27 -3.72
C PRO A 306 16.68 -26.06 -3.36
N TYR A 307 15.55 -26.33 -2.72
CA TYR A 307 14.61 -25.30 -2.29
C TYR A 307 13.96 -25.71 -0.97
N VAL A 308 14.02 -24.82 0.03
CA VAL A 308 13.45 -25.05 1.36
C VAL A 308 12.52 -23.90 1.72
N ILE A 309 11.34 -24.23 2.23
CA ILE A 309 10.34 -23.28 2.72
C ILE A 309 10.17 -23.49 4.21
N TYR A 310 10.35 -22.42 4.98
CA TYR A 310 10.02 -22.36 6.40
C TYR A 310 8.75 -21.55 6.57
N ALA A 311 7.72 -22.15 7.17
CA ALA A 311 6.49 -21.45 7.49
C ALA A 311 6.14 -21.65 8.96
N ASN A 312 6.00 -20.57 9.73
CA ASN A 312 5.52 -20.70 11.10
C ASN A 312 4.07 -21.23 11.09
N ARG A 313 3.70 -21.97 12.13
CA ARG A 313 2.34 -22.42 12.32
C ARG A 313 1.51 -21.27 12.88
N PRO A 314 0.23 -21.12 12.47
CA PRO A 314 -0.69 -20.17 13.06
C PRO A 314 -1.18 -20.71 14.41
N LEU A 315 -0.31 -20.69 15.43
CA LEU A 315 -0.64 -21.08 16.80
C LEU A 315 -1.57 -20.05 17.46
N ASP A 316 -2.10 -20.31 18.66
CA ASP A 316 -3.12 -19.46 19.28
C ASP A 316 -2.68 -17.99 19.41
N TYR A 317 -3.35 -17.12 18.65
CA TYR A 317 -3.12 -15.68 18.62
C TYR A 317 -3.45 -14.99 19.95
N LYS A 318 -4.46 -15.46 20.68
CA LYS A 318 -4.87 -14.83 21.96
C LYS A 318 -3.83 -15.04 23.07
N GLN A 319 -2.92 -15.99 22.87
CA GLN A 319 -1.82 -16.31 23.77
C GLN A 319 -0.46 -15.88 23.18
N ASP A 320 -0.46 -15.14 22.07
CA ASP A 320 0.73 -14.73 21.32
C ASP A 320 1.66 -15.89 20.92
N LEU A 321 1.13 -17.11 20.77
CA LEU A 321 1.93 -18.30 20.46
C LEU A 321 2.40 -18.32 19.00
N ASP A 322 1.64 -17.70 18.09
CA ASP A 322 2.06 -17.52 16.70
C ASP A 322 3.23 -16.53 16.59
N ALA A 323 3.18 -15.41 17.34
CA ALA A 323 4.26 -14.44 17.42
C ALA A 323 5.53 -15.05 18.00
N GLN A 324 5.42 -15.85 19.05
CA GLN A 324 6.55 -16.62 19.61
C GLN A 324 7.13 -17.60 18.58
N ALA A 325 6.28 -18.34 17.86
CA ALA A 325 6.71 -19.25 16.80
C ALA A 325 7.43 -18.53 15.65
N GLN A 326 6.98 -17.33 15.26
CA GLN A 326 7.67 -16.50 14.27
C GLN A 326 9.06 -16.08 14.78
N GLN A 327 9.14 -15.59 16.01
CA GLN A 327 10.38 -15.15 16.64
C GLN A 327 11.40 -16.30 16.77
N HIS A 328 10.98 -17.46 17.28
CA HIS A 328 11.84 -18.64 17.40
C HIS A 328 12.31 -19.14 16.02
N LEU A 329 11.46 -19.07 14.99
CA LEU A 329 11.87 -19.39 13.63
C LEU A 329 12.94 -18.42 13.11
N ILE A 330 12.78 -17.12 13.34
CA ILE A 330 13.80 -16.12 12.98
C ILE A 330 15.12 -16.42 13.69
N GLU A 331 15.10 -16.68 14.99
CA GLU A 331 16.28 -17.04 15.77
C GLU A 331 16.97 -18.30 15.24
N TYR A 332 16.18 -19.32 14.91
CA TYR A 332 16.69 -20.54 14.27
C TYR A 332 17.38 -20.23 12.93
N LEU A 333 16.74 -19.43 12.06
CA LEU A 333 17.30 -19.07 10.75
C LEU A 333 18.61 -18.30 10.92
N THR A 334 18.64 -17.28 11.79
CA THR A 334 19.84 -16.48 12.08
C THR A 334 20.97 -17.33 12.67
N LYS A 335 20.68 -18.16 13.68
CA LYS A 335 21.69 -19.05 14.32
C LYS A 335 22.34 -20.00 13.32
N ASN A 336 21.55 -20.49 12.36
CA ASN A 336 22.02 -21.41 11.32
C ASN A 336 22.53 -20.71 10.05
N LYS A 337 22.64 -19.37 10.05
CA LYS A 337 23.06 -18.55 8.90
C LYS A 337 22.22 -18.82 7.65
N ILE A 338 20.94 -19.10 7.84
CA ILE A 338 19.96 -19.29 6.77
C ILE A 338 19.35 -17.93 6.48
N ASN A 339 19.54 -17.44 5.25
CA ASN A 339 19.07 -16.13 4.81
C ASN A 339 17.96 -16.32 3.76
N PRO A 340 16.67 -16.22 4.13
CA PRO A 340 15.58 -16.29 3.17
C PRO A 340 15.69 -15.18 2.13
N THR A 341 15.51 -15.55 0.87
CA THR A 341 15.52 -14.62 -0.28
C THR A 341 14.13 -14.43 -0.88
N PHE A 342 13.17 -15.30 -0.50
CA PHE A 342 11.76 -15.13 -0.80
C PHE A 342 10.93 -15.06 0.49
N VAL A 343 10.29 -13.93 0.74
CA VAL A 343 9.43 -13.73 1.91
C VAL A 343 7.97 -13.60 1.48
N VAL A 344 7.07 -14.24 2.23
CA VAL A 344 5.63 -14.19 1.99
C VAL A 344 4.89 -13.85 3.29
N HIS A 345 4.06 -12.82 3.22
CA HIS A 345 3.12 -12.46 4.27
C HIS A 345 1.73 -13.07 3.97
N ARG A 346 1.20 -13.87 4.89
CA ARG A 346 -0.14 -14.50 4.82
C ARG A 346 -0.94 -14.23 6.10
N GLY A 347 -1.73 -13.18 6.08
CA GLY A 347 -2.69 -12.83 7.13
C GLY A 347 -3.36 -11.51 6.81
N HIS A 348 -4.07 -10.95 7.79
CA HIS A 348 -4.66 -9.63 7.65
C HIS A 348 -3.62 -8.50 7.53
N SER A 349 -4.04 -7.41 6.90
CA SER A 349 -3.19 -6.22 6.65
C SER A 349 -2.62 -5.59 7.91
N TYR A 350 -3.31 -5.70 9.06
CA TYR A 350 -2.85 -5.15 10.33
C TYR A 350 -1.65 -5.89 10.93
N HIS A 351 -1.40 -7.11 10.48
CA HIS A 351 -0.24 -7.89 10.87
C HIS A 351 1.02 -7.57 10.07
N LEU A 352 0.87 -6.93 8.90
CA LEU A 352 1.98 -6.71 7.96
C LEU A 352 3.17 -5.97 8.58
N LYS A 353 2.91 -5.04 9.49
CA LYS A 353 3.98 -4.32 10.22
C LYS A 353 4.91 -5.28 10.99
N TYR A 354 4.39 -6.35 11.58
CA TYR A 354 5.18 -7.34 12.31
C TYR A 354 6.00 -8.22 11.37
N THR A 355 5.46 -8.58 10.20
CA THR A 355 6.26 -9.25 9.16
C THR A 355 7.42 -8.37 8.71
N ILE A 356 7.17 -7.10 8.39
CA ILE A 356 8.22 -6.19 7.88
C ILE A 356 9.35 -6.02 8.91
N GLN A 357 9.02 -5.92 10.20
CA GLN A 357 10.02 -5.82 11.28
C GLN A 357 10.94 -7.05 11.38
N GLN A 358 10.45 -8.22 10.97
CA GLN A 358 11.18 -9.49 11.03
C GLN A 358 11.87 -9.85 9.70
N MET A 359 11.67 -9.07 8.64
CA MET A 359 12.29 -9.34 7.34
C MET A 359 13.80 -9.17 7.39
N MET A 360 14.52 -10.13 6.80
CA MET A 360 15.98 -10.04 6.67
C MET A 360 16.37 -9.20 5.44
N PRO A 361 17.54 -8.52 5.44
CA PRO A 361 18.03 -7.77 4.29
C PRO A 361 18.23 -8.61 3.02
N SER A 362 18.29 -9.94 3.13
CA SER A 362 18.36 -10.86 1.98
C SER A 362 17.05 -10.98 1.19
N SER A 363 15.94 -10.41 1.68
CA SER A 363 14.59 -10.54 1.11
C SER A 363 14.46 -9.92 -0.29
N ARG A 364 14.82 -10.68 -1.33
CA ARG A 364 14.85 -10.23 -2.73
C ARG A 364 13.48 -10.29 -3.40
N ILE A 365 12.65 -11.27 -3.06
CA ILE A 365 11.26 -11.38 -3.52
C ILE A 365 10.38 -11.27 -2.29
N VAL A 366 9.38 -10.39 -2.33
CA VAL A 366 8.47 -10.14 -1.21
C VAL A 366 7.04 -10.19 -1.73
N MET A 367 6.24 -11.11 -1.20
CA MET A 367 4.82 -11.22 -1.55
C MET A 367 3.93 -10.85 -0.36
N LEU A 368 3.14 -9.80 -0.54
CA LEU A 368 2.16 -9.33 0.44
C LEU A 368 0.80 -9.86 0.05
N GLY A 369 0.43 -11.02 0.61
CA GLY A 369 -0.83 -11.70 0.31
C GLY A 369 -2.05 -11.16 1.07
N SER A 370 -1.87 -10.12 1.89
CA SER A 370 -2.92 -9.42 2.65
C SER A 370 -3.58 -8.34 1.82
N CYS A 371 -4.69 -7.78 2.30
CA CYS A 371 -5.28 -6.54 1.79
C CYS A 371 -4.30 -5.34 1.92
N GLY A 372 -4.38 -4.36 1.02
CA GLY A 372 -3.69 -3.07 1.16
C GLY A 372 -2.15 -3.12 1.27
N GLY A 373 -1.51 -4.22 0.89
CA GLY A 373 -0.05 -4.38 1.02
C GLY A 373 0.75 -3.29 0.29
N TYR A 374 0.16 -2.70 -0.75
CA TYR A 374 0.75 -1.62 -1.58
C TYR A 374 1.19 -0.39 -0.78
N GLN A 375 0.65 -0.16 0.42
CA GLN A 375 1.00 1.03 1.21
C GLN A 375 2.38 0.92 1.88
N ASN A 376 3.00 -0.26 1.89
CA ASN A 376 4.20 -0.54 2.67
C ASN A 376 5.47 -0.70 1.82
N LEU A 377 5.44 -0.23 0.56
CA LEU A 377 6.53 -0.42 -0.39
C LEU A 377 7.81 0.26 0.07
N ALA A 378 7.73 1.51 0.52
CA ALA A 378 8.90 2.23 1.04
C ALA A 378 9.53 1.51 2.24
N LYS A 379 8.69 0.99 3.17
CA LYS A 379 9.16 0.24 4.34
C LYS A 379 9.89 -1.04 3.93
N ILE A 380 9.42 -1.75 2.91
CA ILE A 380 10.09 -2.94 2.36
C ILE A 380 11.41 -2.58 1.65
N LEU A 381 11.41 -1.50 0.86
CA LEU A 381 12.61 -1.03 0.18
C LEU A 381 13.68 -0.48 1.14
N ASN A 382 13.32 -0.16 2.37
CA ASN A 382 14.29 0.14 3.43
C ASN A 382 14.95 -1.12 4.00
N VAL A 383 14.27 -2.27 3.95
CA VAL A 383 14.85 -3.57 4.34
C VAL A 383 15.75 -4.11 3.23
N ASN A 384 15.29 -4.04 1.98
CA ASN A 384 16.07 -4.42 0.80
C ASN A 384 15.68 -3.52 -0.38
N GLU A 385 16.59 -2.64 -0.81
CA GLU A 385 16.38 -1.69 -1.91
C GLU A 385 16.11 -2.37 -3.27
N ASP A 386 16.55 -3.61 -3.40
CA ASP A 386 16.40 -4.43 -4.58
C ASP A 386 15.20 -5.39 -4.52
N ALA A 387 14.37 -5.29 -3.48
CA ALA A 387 13.20 -6.15 -3.34
C ALA A 387 12.26 -6.01 -4.56
N HIS A 388 11.80 -7.16 -5.06
CA HIS A 388 10.71 -7.29 -6.02
C HIS A 388 9.44 -7.58 -5.24
N ILE A 389 8.53 -6.61 -5.23
CA ILE A 389 7.36 -6.64 -4.34
C ILE A 389 6.11 -6.97 -5.15
N ILE A 390 5.44 -8.06 -4.78
CA ILE A 390 4.08 -8.38 -5.18
C ILE A 390 3.16 -7.90 -4.07
N SER A 391 2.20 -7.05 -4.38
CA SER A 391 1.32 -6.44 -3.38
C SER A 391 -0.12 -6.31 -3.88
N THR A 392 -1.07 -6.16 -2.96
CA THR A 392 -2.47 -5.86 -3.31
C THR A 392 -2.83 -4.41 -3.02
N LYS A 393 -3.71 -3.82 -3.83
CA LYS A 393 -4.34 -2.51 -3.56
C LYS A 393 -5.51 -2.66 -2.60
N GLN A 394 -6.47 -3.52 -2.93
CA GLN A 394 -7.67 -3.73 -2.11
C GLN A 394 -7.65 -5.09 -1.41
N VAL A 395 -8.01 -6.15 -2.13
CA VAL A 395 -8.32 -7.46 -1.52
C VAL A 395 -7.22 -8.47 -1.78
N GLY A 396 -6.67 -9.02 -0.69
CA GLY A 396 -5.90 -10.26 -0.74
C GLY A 396 -6.84 -11.47 -0.68
N SER A 397 -6.60 -12.48 -1.50
CA SER A 397 -7.40 -13.70 -1.52
C SER A 397 -6.53 -14.93 -1.72
N PHE A 398 -6.77 -15.99 -0.95
CA PHE A 398 -6.09 -17.26 -1.14
C PHE A 398 -6.27 -17.82 -2.57
N SER A 399 -7.43 -17.56 -3.20
CA SER A 399 -7.74 -17.98 -4.58
C SER A 399 -6.82 -17.34 -5.64
N VAL A 400 -6.14 -16.24 -5.31
CA VAL A 400 -5.14 -15.58 -6.16
C VAL A 400 -3.73 -15.80 -5.62
N ASN A 401 -3.55 -15.73 -4.30
CA ASN A 401 -2.27 -15.97 -3.64
C ASN A 401 -1.68 -17.34 -3.99
N GLU A 402 -2.50 -18.40 -4.01
CA GLU A 402 -2.04 -19.75 -4.29
C GLU A 402 -1.56 -19.96 -5.72
N PRO A 403 -2.29 -19.52 -6.77
CA PRO A 403 -1.76 -19.52 -8.13
C PRO A 403 -0.42 -18.80 -8.27
N ILE A 404 -0.25 -17.64 -7.63
CA ILE A 404 1.01 -16.88 -7.62
C ILE A 404 2.12 -17.70 -6.95
N LEU A 405 1.88 -18.19 -5.74
CA LEU A 405 2.85 -18.97 -4.98
C LEU A 405 3.24 -20.25 -5.70
N ARG A 406 2.27 -20.97 -6.27
CA ARG A 406 2.51 -22.17 -7.07
C ARG A 406 3.43 -21.87 -8.25
N ALA A 407 3.10 -20.84 -9.03
CA ALA A 407 3.87 -20.48 -10.22
C ALA A 407 5.31 -20.07 -9.87
N ILE A 408 5.51 -19.27 -8.81
CA ILE A 408 6.84 -18.87 -8.35
C ILE A 408 7.62 -20.08 -7.81
N ASN A 409 7.00 -20.89 -6.95
CA ASN A 409 7.64 -22.07 -6.36
C ASN A 409 8.08 -23.06 -7.43
N ASP A 410 7.28 -23.27 -8.48
CA ASP A 410 7.66 -24.13 -9.60
C ASP A 410 8.81 -23.55 -10.43
N LYS A 411 8.85 -22.23 -10.66
CA LYS A 411 9.98 -21.59 -11.35
C LYS A 411 11.28 -21.76 -10.55
N ILE A 412 11.24 -21.47 -9.25
CA ILE A 412 12.39 -21.61 -8.35
C ILE A 412 12.85 -23.07 -8.28
N ARG A 413 11.94 -24.01 -8.02
CA ARG A 413 12.27 -25.44 -7.92
C ARG A 413 12.89 -25.98 -9.21
N ASN A 414 12.47 -25.48 -10.37
CA ASN A 414 13.04 -25.88 -11.66
C ASN A 414 14.34 -25.13 -12.02
N GLY A 415 14.84 -24.23 -11.16
CA GLY A 415 16.06 -23.47 -11.40
C GLY A 415 15.91 -22.36 -12.44
N ASN A 416 14.67 -21.97 -12.75
CA ASN A 416 14.38 -20.94 -13.75
C ASN A 416 14.49 -19.55 -13.13
N ASN A 417 14.87 -18.59 -13.97
CA ASN A 417 14.68 -17.18 -13.66
C ASN A 417 13.18 -16.87 -13.53
N ILE A 418 12.86 -15.86 -12.74
CA ILE A 418 11.49 -15.34 -12.65
C ILE A 418 11.39 -14.14 -13.58
N GLU A 419 10.62 -14.29 -14.65
CA GLU A 419 10.28 -13.22 -15.58
C GLU A 419 8.86 -12.77 -15.30
N TRP A 420 8.69 -11.54 -14.79
CA TRP A 420 7.42 -11.11 -14.20
C TRP A 420 6.28 -11.03 -15.22
N ILE A 421 6.55 -10.60 -16.45
CA ILE A 421 5.53 -10.46 -17.49
C ILE A 421 4.98 -11.84 -17.91
N PRO A 422 5.81 -12.81 -18.37
CA PRO A 422 5.33 -14.16 -18.67
C PRO A 422 4.69 -14.85 -17.47
N LEU A 423 5.25 -14.69 -16.27
CA LEU A 423 4.69 -15.27 -15.05
C LEU A 423 3.27 -14.74 -14.79
N TRP A 424 3.05 -13.43 -14.93
CA TRP A 424 1.72 -12.85 -14.70
C TRP A 424 0.69 -13.29 -15.74
N GLN A 425 1.10 -13.45 -17.00
CA GLN A 425 0.26 -14.01 -18.06
C GLN A 425 -0.15 -15.46 -17.76
N GLN A 426 0.80 -16.27 -17.27
CA GLN A 426 0.54 -17.63 -16.81
C GLN A 426 -0.48 -17.63 -15.64
N ILE A 427 -0.28 -16.77 -14.64
CA ILE A 427 -1.20 -16.64 -13.49
C ILE A 427 -2.60 -16.25 -13.97
N GLY A 428 -2.72 -15.22 -14.81
CA GLY A 428 -4.00 -14.77 -15.36
C GLY A 428 -4.73 -15.86 -16.15
N THR A 429 -4.00 -16.71 -16.86
CA THR A 429 -4.58 -17.88 -17.54
C THR A 429 -5.07 -18.93 -16.55
N SER A 430 -4.31 -19.18 -15.47
CA SER A 430 -4.66 -20.18 -14.46
C SER A 430 -5.92 -19.86 -13.64
N VAL A 431 -6.23 -18.58 -13.46
CA VAL A 431 -7.43 -18.13 -12.72
C VAL A 431 -8.62 -17.82 -13.62
N LYS A 432 -8.47 -17.88 -14.95
CA LYS A 432 -9.51 -17.48 -15.92
C LYS A 432 -10.83 -18.24 -15.75
N GLY A 433 -10.78 -19.49 -15.28
CA GLY A 433 -11.97 -20.32 -15.02
C GLY A 433 -12.77 -19.92 -13.77
N ASP A 434 -12.17 -19.15 -12.86
CA ASP A 434 -12.83 -18.61 -11.66
C ASP A 434 -13.03 -17.10 -11.86
N GLY A 435 -14.25 -16.70 -12.21
CA GLY A 435 -14.59 -15.29 -12.46
C GLY A 435 -14.28 -14.37 -11.27
N ARG A 436 -14.38 -14.87 -10.03
CA ARG A 436 -14.05 -14.10 -8.83
C ARG A 436 -12.54 -13.95 -8.69
N ALA A 437 -11.77 -15.02 -8.85
CA ALA A 437 -10.31 -14.95 -8.77
C ALA A 437 -9.71 -14.09 -9.91
N ALA A 438 -10.28 -14.16 -11.12
CA ALA A 438 -9.88 -13.33 -12.24
C ALA A 438 -10.13 -11.83 -11.98
N GLU A 439 -11.23 -11.47 -11.31
CA GLU A 439 -11.48 -10.09 -10.91
C GLU A 439 -10.51 -9.64 -9.81
N LEU A 440 -10.35 -10.46 -8.77
CA LEU A 440 -9.44 -10.16 -7.65
C LEU A 440 -7.98 -10.06 -8.08
N LEU A 441 -7.55 -10.76 -9.13
CA LEU A 441 -6.19 -10.63 -9.65
C LEU A 441 -5.87 -9.20 -10.11
N LYS A 442 -6.87 -8.41 -10.52
CA LYS A 442 -6.66 -7.01 -10.92
C LYS A 442 -6.23 -6.12 -9.75
N ASP A 443 -6.53 -6.52 -8.51
CA ASP A 443 -6.07 -5.82 -7.31
C ASP A 443 -4.60 -6.10 -7.01
N TYR A 444 -4.01 -7.13 -7.60
CA TYR A 444 -2.59 -7.47 -7.41
C TYR A 444 -1.71 -6.69 -8.38
N VAL A 445 -0.70 -6.03 -7.82
CA VAL A 445 0.32 -5.29 -8.55
C VAL A 445 1.61 -6.11 -8.58
N PRO A 446 2.05 -6.61 -9.75
CA PRO A 446 3.34 -7.26 -9.89
C PRO A 446 4.51 -6.26 -9.82
N PRO A 447 5.75 -6.72 -9.55
CA PRO A 447 6.91 -5.83 -9.35
C PRO A 447 7.14 -4.83 -10.48
N HIS A 448 7.02 -5.26 -11.74
CA HIS A 448 7.23 -4.40 -12.92
C HIS A 448 6.13 -3.35 -13.14
N LYS A 449 4.99 -3.45 -12.43
CA LYS A 449 3.89 -2.46 -12.47
C LYS A 449 3.84 -1.58 -11.24
N ASN A 450 4.78 -1.74 -10.32
CA ASN A 450 4.82 -1.01 -9.07
C ASN A 450 5.56 0.33 -9.24
N LEU A 451 4.88 1.32 -9.81
CA LEU A 451 5.52 2.57 -10.27
C LEU A 451 6.16 3.37 -9.14
N GLY A 452 5.58 3.41 -7.95
CA GLY A 452 6.17 4.09 -6.78
C GLY A 452 7.40 3.38 -6.24
N ALA A 453 7.41 2.05 -6.20
CA ALA A 453 8.62 1.30 -5.85
C ALA A 453 9.76 1.58 -6.85
N ILE A 454 9.44 1.62 -8.15
CA ILE A 454 10.40 1.94 -9.21
C ILE A 454 10.87 3.40 -9.09
N PHE A 455 9.95 4.33 -8.78
CA PHE A 455 10.27 5.73 -8.54
C PHE A 455 11.27 5.89 -7.40
N ILE A 456 11.01 5.26 -6.24
CA ILE A 456 11.90 5.31 -5.07
C ILE A 456 13.30 4.81 -5.44
N LYS A 457 13.40 3.65 -6.11
CA LYS A 457 14.69 3.09 -6.56
C LYS A 457 15.43 4.06 -7.50
N ALA A 458 14.74 4.62 -8.47
CA ALA A 458 15.32 5.55 -9.44
C ALA A 458 15.77 6.86 -8.80
N PHE A 459 14.99 7.39 -7.85
CA PHE A 459 15.31 8.62 -7.17
C PHE A 459 16.54 8.45 -6.28
N ARG A 460 16.60 7.38 -5.46
CA ARG A 460 17.77 7.03 -4.65
C ARG A 460 19.02 6.88 -5.51
N LYS A 461 18.89 6.19 -6.64
CA LYS A 461 20.00 6.01 -7.57
C LYS A 461 20.50 7.32 -8.18
N ALA A 462 19.59 8.23 -8.54
CA ALA A 462 19.92 9.50 -9.18
C ALA A 462 20.50 10.55 -8.23
N THR A 463 20.16 10.49 -6.94
CA THR A 463 20.53 11.50 -5.93
C THR A 463 21.56 11.01 -4.92
N GLY A 464 21.69 9.70 -4.72
CA GLY A 464 22.47 9.13 -3.62
C GLY A 464 21.79 9.24 -2.25
N GLU A 465 20.56 9.74 -2.18
CA GLU A 465 19.77 9.77 -0.94
C GLU A 465 19.32 8.33 -0.59
N MET A 466 19.48 7.91 0.67
CA MET A 466 19.00 6.63 1.20
C MET A 466 17.61 6.78 1.83
#